data_AF-A0A6L5GEF5-F1
#
_entry.id   AF-A0A6L5GEF5-F1
#
_cell.length_a   1.000
_cell.length_b   1.000
_cell.length_c   1.000
_cell.angle_alpha   90.00
_cell.angle_beta   90.00
_cell.angle_gamma   90.00
#
_symmetry.space_group_name_H-M   'P 1'
#
loop_
_entity.id
_entity.type
_entity.pdbx_description
1 polymer ?
#
loop_
_entity_poly.entity_id
_entity_poly.type
_entity_poly.pdbx_seq_one_letter_code
_entity_poly.pdbx_strand_id
1 'polypeptide(L)'
;MGRRAPEHPARAAAPARPTGPPPPAGADALPGPRDRDHRTDAPLPATLRRLDDGSLALVVTPADARLLDGAGRSGTTVTVRIADGGNEDAARAALARGHRILADGPLGDAYAAFTLAGALAAEPGLALTAHTAAADTAWAAGDRAACESAIGAALATARLVSDSRRSQLGDYLRGLAALLREAPEDAIGHLRRVAACGDDAPDALHRAAAAALILGDADTACRIGLRALAVAHDRDRPDLTATALEYLAYAEMRAGRHARARAHARDGLAAARRAGHANTAAHHHAVLAMSASVEGDTADVETQAGAALATARRCGLGQTGALAEWALARSDLARGAPDAAAARLAGLVRQGHFAVRPLLLPCFAEAAALSGREPDSRTAVEELRRWAASGLDPAAGAQLARVEALTAAPGTAPEAVDARFRRAISLHPNGAGDFERARSQLHYGKWLRRRRRPLLARAVLRDALHGFERCGAVLWADQARQELRATGGPSGAEPGALAALTPQQLRIARLVATGATNREVARSLSLSVRTVDHHLRNVFAALGVRSRVELARLVAETP
;
A
#
# COMPACT_ATOMS: atom_id res chain seq x y z
N MET A 1 71.09 3.92 12.57
CA MET A 1 70.15 5.06 12.56
C MET A 1 70.68 6.11 11.60
N GLY A 2 70.04 6.29 10.46
CA GLY A 2 70.46 7.30 9.48
C GLY A 2 69.53 7.27 8.28
N ARG A 3 68.60 8.22 8.22
CA ARG A 3 67.76 8.46 7.05
C ARG A 3 68.00 9.88 6.57
N ARG A 4 68.58 9.99 5.38
CA ARG A 4 68.35 11.08 4.44
C ARG A 4 67.96 10.44 3.12
N ALA A 5 66.81 10.84 2.60
CA ALA A 5 66.54 10.87 1.16
C ALA A 5 67.32 12.08 0.56
N PRO A 6 67.24 12.38 -0.75
CA PRO A 6 66.55 11.70 -1.86
C PRO A 6 67.45 11.53 -3.10
N GLU A 7 66.93 10.94 -4.17
CA GLU A 7 67.05 11.43 -5.57
C GLU A 7 66.61 10.37 -6.59
N HIS A 8 65.87 10.83 -7.60
CA HIS A 8 65.68 10.18 -8.90
C HIS A 8 66.66 10.85 -9.88
N PRO A 9 67.22 10.15 -10.88
CA PRO A 9 66.67 10.34 -12.23
C PRO A 9 66.80 9.18 -13.24
N ALA A 10 65.99 9.30 -14.31
CA ALA A 10 66.26 9.00 -15.73
C ALA A 10 66.38 7.56 -16.29
N ARG A 11 65.37 7.23 -17.12
CA ARG A 11 65.40 6.60 -18.47
C ARG A 11 66.69 5.90 -18.95
N ALA A 12 66.55 4.64 -19.39
CA ALA A 12 66.81 4.22 -20.78
C ALA A 12 66.49 2.71 -21.05
N ALA A 13 65.95 2.48 -22.26
CA ALA A 13 66.15 1.33 -23.16
C ALA A 13 65.74 -0.11 -22.74
N ALA A 14 64.82 -0.68 -23.53
CA ALA A 14 64.55 -2.11 -23.65
C ALA A 14 65.70 -2.85 -24.35
N PRO A 15 65.87 -4.17 -24.12
CA PRO A 15 65.70 -5.09 -25.25
C PRO A 15 65.12 -6.49 -24.91
N ALA A 16 64.61 -7.10 -25.98
CA ALA A 16 64.49 -8.54 -26.31
C ALA A 16 63.46 -9.42 -25.58
N ARG A 17 62.47 -9.89 -26.36
CA ARG A 17 61.54 -11.00 -26.08
C ARG A 17 62.23 -12.36 -26.24
N PRO A 18 61.93 -13.36 -25.40
CA PRO A 18 61.98 -14.77 -25.78
C PRO A 18 60.60 -15.23 -26.28
N THR A 19 60.61 -15.89 -27.44
CA THR A 19 59.48 -16.54 -28.11
C THR A 19 59.01 -17.78 -27.33
N GLY A 20 57.78 -17.74 -26.82
CA GLY A 20 57.05 -18.92 -26.28
C GLY A 20 56.22 -19.63 -27.36
N PRO A 21 55.81 -20.90 -27.11
CA PRO A 21 55.19 -21.79 -28.11
C PRO A 21 53.74 -21.39 -28.44
N PRO A 22 53.20 -21.85 -29.59
CA PRO A 22 51.90 -21.37 -30.09
C PRO A 22 50.75 -21.91 -29.22
N PRO A 23 49.70 -21.10 -28.95
CA PRO A 23 48.50 -21.54 -28.25
C PRO A 23 47.52 -22.31 -29.18
N PRO A 24 46.65 -23.15 -28.61
CA PRO A 24 45.75 -24.03 -29.36
C PRO A 24 44.63 -23.27 -30.08
N ALA A 25 44.24 -23.78 -31.24
CA ALA A 25 43.17 -23.24 -32.07
C ALA A 25 41.78 -23.42 -31.42
N GLY A 26 40.96 -22.36 -31.46
CA GLY A 26 39.53 -22.44 -31.19
C GLY A 26 39.04 -21.60 -30.00
N ALA A 27 39.17 -20.28 -30.08
CA ALA A 27 38.36 -19.36 -29.30
C ALA A 27 38.14 -18.08 -30.13
N ASP A 28 36.89 -17.85 -30.54
CA ASP A 28 36.50 -16.66 -31.30
C ASP A 28 36.83 -15.38 -30.50
N ALA A 29 37.41 -14.43 -31.23
CA ALA A 29 38.01 -13.21 -30.73
C ALA A 29 37.02 -12.26 -30.06
N LEU A 30 37.40 -11.74 -28.90
CA LEU A 30 36.91 -10.48 -28.35
C LEU A 30 37.16 -9.35 -29.36
N PRO A 31 36.16 -8.53 -29.75
CA PRO A 31 36.42 -7.38 -30.61
C PRO A 31 37.05 -6.25 -29.79
N GLY A 32 38.14 -5.69 -30.32
CA GLY A 32 38.74 -4.42 -29.88
C GLY A 32 37.78 -3.22 -30.09
N PRO A 33 38.17 -2.00 -29.65
CA PRO A 33 37.26 -0.87 -29.55
C PRO A 33 36.83 -0.42 -30.95
N ARG A 34 35.66 -0.89 -31.39
CA ARG A 34 34.94 -0.37 -32.54
C ARG A 34 34.16 0.86 -32.10
N ASP A 35 34.13 1.86 -32.97
CA ASP A 35 33.41 3.12 -32.84
C ASP A 35 32.11 3.01 -32.03
N ARG A 36 32.05 3.79 -30.96
CA ARG A 36 30.81 4.04 -30.23
C ARG A 36 29.95 5.00 -31.06
N ASP A 37 29.24 4.47 -32.03
CA ASP A 37 28.12 5.18 -32.65
C ASP A 37 26.94 4.23 -32.89
N HIS A 38 26.54 3.53 -31.84
CA HIS A 38 25.23 2.91 -31.73
C HIS A 38 24.54 3.49 -30.51
N ARG A 39 23.86 4.63 -30.70
CA ARG A 39 22.68 4.96 -29.91
C ARG A 39 21.74 3.76 -30.04
N THR A 40 21.70 2.93 -29.00
CA THR A 40 20.65 1.94 -28.83
C THR A 40 19.34 2.71 -28.71
N ASP A 41 18.60 2.77 -29.82
CA ASP A 41 17.25 3.30 -29.87
C ASP A 41 16.39 2.42 -28.95
N ALA A 42 16.08 2.92 -27.76
CA ALA A 42 15.00 2.36 -26.96
C ALA A 42 13.73 2.35 -27.83
N PRO A 43 12.91 1.28 -27.80
CA PRO A 43 11.69 1.23 -28.58
C PRO A 43 10.83 2.45 -28.25
N LEU A 44 10.47 3.23 -29.28
CA LEU A 44 9.57 4.35 -29.12
C LEU A 44 8.22 3.81 -28.61
N PRO A 45 7.57 4.49 -27.64
CA PRO A 45 6.22 4.14 -27.25
C PRO A 45 5.31 4.17 -28.47
N ALA A 46 4.26 3.34 -28.51
CA ALA A 46 3.35 3.19 -29.67
C ALA A 46 2.70 4.51 -30.12
N THR A 47 2.84 5.55 -29.30
CA THR A 47 2.36 6.91 -29.44
C THR A 47 3.23 7.79 -30.34
N LEU A 48 4.50 7.43 -30.52
CA LEU A 48 5.50 8.22 -31.26
C LEU A 48 6.02 7.40 -32.43
N ARG A 49 5.96 8.00 -33.62
CA ARG A 49 6.57 7.43 -34.81
C ARG A 49 7.73 8.32 -35.24
N ARG A 50 8.87 7.70 -35.52
CA ARG A 50 9.96 8.36 -36.23
C ARG A 50 9.58 8.45 -37.71
N LEU A 51 9.62 9.64 -38.28
CA LEU A 51 9.43 9.89 -39.70
C LEU A 51 10.74 9.64 -40.46
N ASP A 52 10.63 9.53 -41.78
CA ASP A 52 11.75 9.20 -42.67
C ASP A 52 12.85 10.29 -42.66
N ASP A 53 12.50 11.52 -42.28
CA ASP A 53 13.42 12.65 -42.08
C ASP A 53 14.08 12.68 -40.69
N GLY A 54 13.86 11.66 -39.87
CA GLY A 54 14.37 11.55 -38.50
C GLY A 54 13.58 12.33 -37.46
N SER A 55 12.59 13.15 -37.86
CA SER A 55 11.72 13.87 -36.94
C SER A 55 10.73 12.92 -36.25
N LEU A 56 10.26 13.31 -35.07
CA LEU A 56 9.22 12.56 -34.35
C LEU A 56 7.85 13.10 -34.74
N ALA A 57 6.88 12.20 -34.85
CA ALA A 57 5.50 12.56 -35.10
C ALA A 57 4.57 11.82 -34.14
N LEU A 58 3.57 12.56 -33.65
CA LEU A 58 2.54 12.03 -32.78
C LEU A 58 1.46 11.36 -33.62
N VAL A 59 1.14 10.12 -33.28
CA VAL A 59 0.03 9.39 -33.89
C VAL A 59 -1.25 9.72 -33.11
N VAL A 60 -2.06 10.61 -33.67
CA VAL A 60 -3.27 11.18 -33.05
C VAL A 60 -4.50 10.39 -33.52
N THR A 61 -5.34 9.94 -32.60
CA THR A 61 -6.56 9.20 -32.97
C THR A 61 -7.61 10.15 -33.55
N PRO A 62 -8.58 9.66 -34.35
CA PRO A 62 -9.67 10.50 -34.88
C PRO A 62 -10.48 11.23 -33.80
N ALA A 63 -10.55 10.67 -32.58
CA ALA A 63 -11.20 11.30 -31.44
C ALA A 63 -10.38 12.48 -30.89
N ASP A 64 -9.05 12.36 -30.88
CA ASP A 64 -8.13 13.43 -30.46
C ASP A 64 -7.99 14.53 -31.53
N ALA A 65 -8.09 14.16 -32.82
CA ALA A 65 -8.01 15.10 -33.93
C ALA A 65 -9.14 16.16 -33.90
N ARG A 66 -10.30 15.81 -33.32
CA ARG A 66 -11.41 16.76 -33.12
C ARG A 66 -11.12 17.83 -32.08
N LEU A 67 -10.12 17.64 -31.21
CA LEU A 67 -9.66 18.64 -30.25
C LEU A 67 -8.60 19.59 -30.86
N LEU A 68 -8.01 19.22 -32.00
CA LEU A 68 -6.98 19.99 -32.71
C LEU A 68 -7.57 20.98 -33.72
N ASP A 69 -8.65 20.59 -34.41
CA ASP A 69 -9.34 21.45 -35.38
C ASP A 69 -10.82 21.55 -34.99
N GLY A 70 -11.27 22.75 -34.60
CA GLY A 70 -12.68 23.07 -34.36
C GLY A 70 -13.60 22.84 -35.59
N ALA A 71 -13.05 22.38 -36.71
CA ALA A 71 -13.77 21.88 -37.87
C ALA A 71 -13.37 20.42 -38.12
N GLY A 72 -14.21 19.49 -37.66
CA GLY A 72 -13.99 18.07 -37.85
C GLY A 72 -13.82 17.70 -39.33
N ARG A 73 -12.74 16.99 -39.65
CA ARG A 73 -12.68 16.15 -40.84
C ARG A 73 -12.09 14.77 -40.53
N SER A 74 -13.00 13.80 -40.64
CA SER A 74 -12.82 12.38 -40.94
C SER A 74 -11.87 11.52 -40.11
N GLY A 75 -12.48 10.60 -39.35
CA GLY A 75 -12.21 9.15 -39.13
C GLY A 75 -10.82 8.52 -39.27
N THR A 76 -9.75 9.26 -39.50
CA THR A 76 -8.42 8.75 -39.85
C THR A 76 -7.40 9.20 -38.82
N THR A 77 -6.48 8.31 -38.46
CA THR A 77 -5.35 8.62 -37.59
C THR A 77 -4.51 9.72 -38.24
N VAL A 78 -4.31 10.83 -37.52
CA VAL A 78 -3.55 11.99 -38.01
C VAL A 78 -2.15 11.93 -37.44
N THR A 79 -1.13 12.13 -38.28
CA THR A 79 0.26 12.21 -37.84
C THR A 79 0.65 13.68 -37.71
N VAL A 80 0.90 14.18 -36.50
CA VAL A 80 1.32 15.57 -36.26
C VAL A 80 2.84 15.62 -36.13
N ARG A 81 3.50 16.36 -37.04
CA ARG A 81 4.95 16.53 -37.04
C ARG A 81 5.38 17.45 -35.90
N ILE A 82 6.35 17.02 -35.09
CA ILE A 82 6.93 17.83 -34.03
C ILE A 82 7.95 18.77 -34.70
N ALA A 83 7.63 20.05 -34.80
CA ALA A 83 8.56 21.08 -35.29
C ALA A 83 9.38 21.66 -34.12
N ASP A 84 10.58 22.16 -34.41
CA ASP A 84 11.40 22.90 -33.42
C ASP A 84 10.71 24.23 -33.07
N GLY A 85 9.91 24.19 -32.02
CA GLY A 85 9.09 25.30 -31.53
C GLY A 85 7.81 24.78 -30.86
N GLY A 86 7.35 25.47 -29.80
CA GLY A 86 6.13 25.06 -29.08
C GLY A 86 4.91 25.02 -29.99
N ASN A 87 4.06 24.01 -29.83
CA ASN A 87 2.80 23.83 -30.54
C ASN A 87 1.70 23.54 -29.51
N GLU A 88 0.98 24.60 -29.15
CA GLU A 88 0.04 24.59 -28.03
C GLU A 88 -1.17 23.65 -28.28
N ASP A 89 -1.67 23.58 -29.52
CA ASP A 89 -2.79 22.68 -29.86
C ASP A 89 -2.34 21.22 -29.79
N ALA A 90 -1.15 20.92 -30.32
CA ALA A 90 -0.56 19.59 -30.21
C ALA A 90 -0.27 19.21 -28.74
N ALA A 91 0.14 20.17 -27.90
CA ALA A 91 0.31 19.97 -26.47
C ALA A 91 -1.00 19.61 -25.76
N ARG A 92 -2.10 20.35 -26.02
CA ARG A 92 -3.42 20.04 -25.44
C ARG A 92 -3.96 18.68 -25.90
N ALA A 93 -3.76 18.31 -27.17
CA ALA A 93 -4.16 17.00 -27.66
C ALA A 93 -3.35 15.86 -27.03
N ALA A 94 -2.03 16.05 -26.87
CA ALA A 94 -1.18 15.09 -26.18
C ALA A 94 -1.58 14.93 -24.70
N LEU A 95 -1.92 16.03 -24.01
CA LEU A 95 -2.41 16.02 -22.64
C LEU A 95 -3.73 15.25 -22.51
N ALA A 96 -4.72 15.57 -23.36
CA ALA A 96 -6.01 14.89 -23.38
C ALA A 96 -5.87 13.40 -23.65
N ARG A 97 -5.00 13.02 -24.60
CA ARG A 97 -4.67 11.63 -24.89
C ARG A 97 -4.02 10.94 -23.69
N GLY A 98 -3.11 11.61 -23.00
CA GLY A 98 -2.50 11.12 -21.75
C GLY A 98 -3.56 10.77 -20.70
N HIS A 99 -4.52 11.67 -20.45
CA HIS A 99 -5.61 11.40 -19.50
C HIS A 99 -6.51 10.23 -19.93
N ARG A 100 -6.81 10.08 -21.23
CA ARG A 100 -7.58 8.92 -21.72
C ARG A 100 -6.83 7.60 -21.52
N ILE A 101 -5.53 7.58 -21.81
CA ILE A 101 -4.70 6.38 -21.59
C ILE A 101 -4.56 6.10 -20.08
N LEU A 102 -4.41 7.12 -19.24
CA LEU A 102 -4.33 6.95 -17.79
C LEU A 102 -5.56 6.24 -17.20
N ALA A 103 -6.74 6.38 -17.83
CA ALA A 103 -7.97 5.78 -17.35
C ALA A 103 -8.05 4.24 -17.52
N ASP A 104 -7.56 3.69 -18.64
CA ASP A 104 -7.74 2.25 -19.00
C ASP A 104 -6.53 1.61 -19.72
N GLY A 105 -5.50 2.40 -20.03
CA GLY A 105 -4.33 1.98 -20.80
C GLY A 105 -3.02 1.89 -19.99
N PRO A 106 -1.91 1.54 -20.66
CA PRO A 106 -0.61 1.43 -20.03
C PRO A 106 -0.06 2.77 -19.53
N LEU A 107 0.46 2.78 -18.30
CA LEU A 107 1.02 3.98 -17.67
C LEU A 107 2.26 4.50 -18.40
N GLY A 108 3.05 3.62 -19.01
CA GLY A 108 4.19 4.04 -19.85
C GLY A 108 3.76 4.89 -21.04
N ASP A 109 2.64 4.55 -21.68
CA ASP A 109 2.10 5.31 -22.81
C ASP A 109 1.45 6.64 -22.35
N ALA A 110 0.79 6.64 -21.19
CA ALA A 110 0.26 7.86 -20.58
C ALA A 110 1.41 8.82 -20.21
N TYR A 111 2.46 8.31 -19.56
CA TYR A 111 3.68 9.05 -19.22
C TYR A 111 4.33 9.67 -20.45
N ALA A 112 4.47 8.90 -21.54
CA ALA A 112 5.02 9.38 -22.79
C ALA A 112 4.17 10.52 -23.39
N ALA A 113 2.83 10.38 -23.36
CA ALA A 113 1.92 11.41 -23.83
C ALA A 113 2.01 12.70 -23.01
N PHE A 114 2.09 12.59 -21.68
CA PHE A 114 2.26 13.75 -20.79
C PHE A 114 3.62 14.43 -20.95
N THR A 115 4.69 13.65 -21.10
CA THR A 115 6.04 14.18 -21.35
C THR A 115 6.08 14.95 -22.67
N LEU A 116 5.45 14.40 -23.72
CA LEU A 116 5.31 15.09 -25.00
C LEU A 116 4.49 16.37 -24.88
N ALA A 117 3.35 16.34 -24.17
CA ALA A 117 2.53 17.51 -23.94
C ALA A 117 3.33 18.64 -23.27
N GLY A 118 4.14 18.31 -22.26
CA GLY A 118 5.01 19.28 -21.60
C GLY A 118 6.11 19.85 -22.51
N ALA A 119 6.68 19.03 -23.39
CA ALA A 119 7.70 19.47 -24.35
C ALA A 119 7.15 20.38 -25.46
N LEU A 120 5.89 20.17 -25.86
CA LEU A 120 5.23 20.96 -26.91
C LEU A 120 4.58 22.24 -26.38
N ALA A 121 4.25 22.31 -25.08
CA ALA A 121 3.55 23.45 -24.51
C ALA A 121 4.43 24.72 -24.52
N ALA A 122 3.92 25.78 -25.13
CA ALA A 122 4.54 27.10 -25.06
C ALA A 122 4.10 27.85 -23.79
N GLU A 123 2.88 27.58 -23.32
CA GLU A 123 2.32 28.16 -22.10
C GLU A 123 2.83 27.43 -20.83
N PRO A 124 3.49 28.13 -19.88
CA PRO A 124 4.06 27.50 -18.70
C PRO A 124 3.05 26.77 -17.80
N GLY A 125 1.78 27.20 -17.76
CA GLY A 125 0.71 26.54 -17.00
C GLY A 125 0.33 25.18 -17.58
N LEU A 126 0.14 25.10 -18.90
CA LEU A 126 -0.09 23.82 -19.59
C LEU A 126 1.11 22.88 -19.43
N ALA A 127 2.34 23.38 -19.61
CA ALA A 127 3.55 22.59 -19.42
C ALA A 127 3.65 22.03 -17.99
N LEU A 128 3.36 22.86 -16.98
CA LEU A 128 3.37 22.43 -15.58
C LEU A 128 2.31 21.36 -15.29
N THR A 129 1.12 21.50 -15.86
CA THR A 129 0.04 20.51 -15.74
C THR A 129 0.48 19.17 -16.34
N ALA A 130 1.06 19.19 -17.53
CA ALA A 130 1.56 18.00 -18.20
C ALA A 130 2.70 17.31 -17.43
N HIS A 131 3.71 18.06 -16.97
CA HIS A 131 4.80 17.49 -16.18
C HIS A 131 4.34 16.94 -14.82
N THR A 132 3.34 17.57 -14.19
CA THR A 132 2.75 17.06 -12.95
C THR A 132 2.03 15.74 -13.19
N ALA A 133 1.21 15.66 -14.25
CA ALA A 133 0.54 14.41 -14.63
C ALA A 133 1.54 13.30 -14.99
N ALA A 134 2.65 13.64 -15.66
CA ALA A 134 3.74 12.70 -15.91
C ALA A 134 4.37 12.19 -14.60
N ALA A 135 4.61 13.09 -13.63
CA ALA A 135 5.16 12.73 -12.33
C ALA A 135 4.22 11.79 -11.54
N ASP A 136 2.93 12.10 -11.48
CA ASP A 136 1.93 11.27 -10.79
C ASP A 136 1.78 9.89 -11.47
N THR A 137 1.85 9.86 -12.81
CA THR A 137 1.80 8.60 -13.59
C THR A 137 3.03 7.73 -13.35
N ALA A 138 4.23 8.31 -13.40
CA ALA A 138 5.47 7.60 -13.10
C ALA A 138 5.50 7.10 -11.65
N TRP A 139 4.95 7.90 -10.72
CA TRP A 139 4.83 7.53 -9.32
C TRP A 139 3.99 6.28 -9.19
N ALA A 140 2.76 6.26 -9.72
CA ALA A 140 1.88 5.10 -9.67
C ALA A 140 2.48 3.84 -10.34
N ALA A 141 3.27 4.03 -11.40
CA ALA A 141 3.98 2.94 -12.07
C ALA A 141 5.12 2.37 -11.22
N GLY A 142 5.68 3.15 -10.28
CA GLY A 142 6.86 2.80 -9.51
C GLY A 142 8.17 2.97 -10.29
N ASP A 143 8.16 3.70 -11.41
CA ASP A 143 9.36 4.01 -12.19
C ASP A 143 10.10 5.20 -11.58
N ARG A 144 11.12 4.90 -10.77
CA ARG A 144 11.90 5.92 -10.05
C ARG A 144 12.60 6.91 -10.99
N ALA A 145 13.17 6.45 -12.09
CA ALA A 145 13.91 7.31 -13.00
C ALA A 145 12.95 8.26 -13.76
N ALA A 146 11.82 7.73 -14.23
CA ALA A 146 10.77 8.55 -14.84
C ALA A 146 10.18 9.57 -13.84
N CYS A 147 9.98 9.17 -12.58
CA CYS A 147 9.53 10.09 -11.53
C CYS A 147 10.51 11.25 -11.33
N GLU A 148 11.80 10.94 -11.15
CA GLU A 148 12.84 11.95 -10.91
C GLU A 148 12.93 12.95 -12.07
N SER A 149 12.86 12.45 -13.31
CA SER A 149 12.85 13.28 -14.52
C SER A 149 11.63 14.20 -14.58
N ALA A 150 10.42 13.65 -14.42
CA ALA A 150 9.18 14.42 -14.52
C ALA A 150 9.02 15.44 -13.38
N ILE A 151 9.41 15.07 -12.15
CA ILE A 151 9.39 16.00 -11.01
C ILE A 151 10.40 17.13 -11.23
N GLY A 152 11.59 16.82 -11.76
CA GLY A 152 12.60 17.83 -12.12
C GLY A 152 12.06 18.84 -13.13
N ALA A 153 11.41 18.34 -14.20
CA ALA A 153 10.77 19.19 -15.21
C ALA A 153 9.64 20.03 -14.61
N ALA A 154 8.74 19.44 -13.82
CA ALA A 154 7.65 20.15 -13.16
C ALA A 154 8.16 21.25 -12.22
N LEU A 155 9.21 20.99 -11.43
CA LEU A 155 9.82 21.99 -10.55
C LEU A 155 10.51 23.13 -11.31
N ALA A 156 11.13 22.83 -12.46
CA ALA A 156 11.73 23.84 -13.32
C ALA A 156 10.65 24.75 -13.92
N THR A 157 9.61 24.17 -14.52
CA THR A 157 8.48 24.90 -15.12
C THR A 157 7.69 25.68 -14.06
N ALA A 158 7.54 25.12 -12.86
CA ALA A 158 6.86 25.80 -11.77
C ALA A 158 7.49 27.17 -11.49
N ARG A 159 8.80 27.36 -11.63
CA ARG A 159 9.47 28.66 -11.39
C ARG A 159 9.03 29.77 -12.35
N LEU A 160 8.46 29.42 -13.51
CA LEU A 160 8.11 30.35 -14.59
C LEU A 160 6.67 30.88 -14.51
N VAL A 161 5.79 30.23 -13.75
CA VAL A 161 4.39 30.64 -13.59
C VAL A 161 4.33 31.79 -12.55
N SER A 162 3.18 32.44 -12.26
CA SER A 162 3.02 33.44 -11.17
C SER A 162 1.78 33.25 -10.24
N ASP A 163 1.27 32.02 -10.07
CA ASP A 163 0.10 31.66 -9.22
C ASP A 163 0.45 31.14 -7.80
N SER A 164 -0.38 31.47 -6.80
CA SER A 164 -0.33 30.98 -5.40
C SER A 164 -0.53 29.47 -5.28
N ARG A 165 -1.28 28.86 -6.20
CA ARG A 165 -1.41 27.39 -6.35
C ARG A 165 -0.07 26.69 -6.61
N ARG A 166 0.96 27.43 -7.08
CA ARG A 166 2.35 26.95 -7.18
C ARG A 166 2.91 26.51 -5.83
N SER A 167 2.61 27.23 -4.75
CA SER A 167 3.29 27.01 -3.48
C SER A 167 3.01 25.59 -2.96
N GLN A 168 1.74 25.18 -3.01
CA GLN A 168 1.30 23.83 -2.62
C GLN A 168 1.83 22.75 -3.58
N LEU A 169 1.72 22.95 -4.90
CA LEU A 169 2.23 21.99 -5.88
C LEU A 169 3.75 21.84 -5.77
N GLY A 170 4.48 22.93 -5.60
CA GLY A 170 5.93 22.92 -5.43
C GLY A 170 6.35 22.24 -4.13
N ASP A 171 5.61 22.43 -3.03
CA ASP A 171 5.81 21.66 -1.80
C ASP A 171 5.57 20.17 -2.05
N TYR A 172 4.48 19.80 -2.73
CA TYR A 172 4.18 18.40 -3.05
C TYR A 172 5.32 17.75 -3.84
N LEU A 173 5.74 18.36 -4.95
CA LEU A 173 6.83 17.88 -5.79
C LEU A 173 8.17 17.79 -5.04
N ARG A 174 8.49 18.78 -4.18
CA ARG A 174 9.71 18.74 -3.33
C ARG A 174 9.65 17.61 -2.31
N GLY A 175 8.48 17.34 -1.73
CA GLY A 175 8.25 16.20 -0.85
C GLY A 175 8.46 14.86 -1.55
N LEU A 176 7.89 14.68 -2.75
CA LEU A 176 8.10 13.47 -3.55
C LEU A 176 9.57 13.31 -3.95
N ALA A 177 10.22 14.38 -4.41
CA ALA A 177 11.65 14.35 -4.76
C ALA A 177 12.55 13.97 -3.58
N ALA A 178 12.21 14.37 -2.35
CA ALA A 178 12.95 13.99 -1.15
C ALA A 178 12.84 12.48 -0.86
N LEU A 179 11.64 11.90 -1.05
CA LEU A 179 11.43 10.46 -0.90
C LEU A 179 12.21 9.65 -1.96
N LEU A 180 12.25 10.14 -3.20
CA LEU A 180 13.04 9.53 -4.27
C LEU A 180 14.55 9.67 -4.08
N ARG A 181 15.01 10.59 -3.23
CA ARG A 181 16.42 10.69 -2.82
C ARG A 181 16.74 9.91 -1.55
N GLU A 182 15.79 9.13 -1.03
CA GLU A 182 15.91 8.41 0.25
C GLU A 182 16.21 9.33 1.45
N ALA A 183 15.68 10.57 1.40
CA ALA A 183 15.73 11.56 2.48
C ALA A 183 14.31 11.86 3.01
N PRO A 184 13.62 10.88 3.63
CA PRO A 184 12.24 11.04 4.11
C PRO A 184 12.05 12.18 5.12
N GLU A 185 13.07 12.50 5.93
CA GLU A 185 13.06 13.61 6.87
C GLU A 185 12.84 14.97 6.19
N ASP A 186 13.43 15.18 5.01
CA ASP A 186 13.28 16.40 4.21
C ASP A 186 11.85 16.51 3.62
N ALA A 187 11.18 15.38 3.40
CA ALA A 187 9.84 15.34 2.83
C ALA A 187 8.77 15.83 3.83
N ILE A 188 8.98 15.61 5.13
CA ILE A 188 7.97 15.82 6.18
C ILE A 188 7.40 17.25 6.16
N GLY A 189 8.28 18.25 6.17
CA GLY A 189 7.87 19.66 6.25
C GLY A 189 7.06 20.09 5.03
N HIS A 190 7.46 19.63 3.85
CA HIS A 190 6.78 19.89 2.59
C HIS A 190 5.39 19.25 2.55
N LEU A 191 5.31 17.94 2.79
CA LEU A 191 4.05 17.20 2.71
C LEU A 191 3.04 17.64 3.76
N ARG A 192 3.48 18.07 4.96
CA ARG A 192 2.57 18.61 5.99
C ARG A 192 1.87 19.89 5.52
N ARG A 193 2.59 20.78 4.82
CA ARG A 193 1.98 22.00 4.26
C ARG A 193 0.97 21.68 3.16
N VAL A 194 1.24 20.66 2.34
CA VAL A 194 0.30 20.19 1.32
C VAL A 194 -0.96 19.62 1.94
N ALA A 195 -0.83 18.78 2.97
CA ALA A 195 -1.96 18.17 3.69
C ALA A 195 -2.79 19.19 4.47
N ALA A 196 -2.18 20.28 4.95
CA ALA A 196 -2.87 21.36 5.66
C ALA A 196 -3.59 22.36 4.73
N CYS A 197 -3.47 22.20 3.40
CA CYS A 197 -4.06 23.13 2.46
C CYS A 197 -5.61 23.12 2.51
N GLY A 198 -6.20 24.31 2.44
CA GLY A 198 -7.65 24.51 2.46
C GLY A 198 -8.33 24.52 1.08
N ASP A 199 -7.59 24.38 -0.03
CA ASP A 199 -8.16 24.44 -1.39
C ASP A 199 -9.05 23.21 -1.68
N ASP A 200 -10.28 23.47 -2.10
CA ASP A 200 -11.28 22.45 -2.46
C ASP A 200 -11.25 22.05 -3.95
N ALA A 201 -10.29 22.56 -4.73
CA ALA A 201 -10.05 22.07 -6.08
C ALA A 201 -9.76 20.55 -6.06
N PRO A 202 -10.40 19.74 -6.94
CA PRO A 202 -10.24 18.28 -6.93
C PRO A 202 -8.79 17.80 -6.91
N ASP A 203 -7.92 18.38 -7.75
CA ASP A 203 -6.50 18.00 -7.81
C ASP A 203 -5.72 18.41 -6.55
N ALA A 204 -6.11 19.52 -5.92
CA ALA A 204 -5.50 19.98 -4.66
C ALA A 204 -5.85 19.03 -3.51
N LEU A 205 -7.13 18.61 -3.42
CA LEU A 205 -7.58 17.63 -2.44
C LEU A 205 -6.94 16.25 -2.67
N HIS A 206 -6.81 15.82 -3.91
CA HIS A 206 -6.12 14.58 -4.26
C HIS A 206 -4.65 14.59 -3.79
N ARG A 207 -3.88 15.64 -4.11
CA ARG A 207 -2.50 15.80 -3.64
C ARG A 207 -2.40 15.90 -2.12
N ALA A 208 -3.33 16.59 -1.48
CA ALA A 208 -3.38 16.70 -0.01
C ALA A 208 -3.66 15.33 0.65
N ALA A 209 -4.59 14.54 0.11
CA ALA A 209 -4.84 13.18 0.57
C ALA A 209 -3.63 12.26 0.34
N ALA A 210 -2.99 12.34 -0.82
CA ALA A 210 -1.76 11.61 -1.13
C ALA A 210 -0.63 11.97 -0.15
N ALA A 211 -0.41 13.26 0.12
CA ALA A 211 0.60 13.73 1.06
C ALA A 211 0.34 13.21 2.49
N ALA A 212 -0.92 13.26 2.95
CA ALA A 212 -1.30 12.72 4.26
C ALA A 212 -1.10 11.20 4.35
N LEU A 213 -1.41 10.44 3.29
CA LEU A 213 -1.16 8.99 3.23
C LEU A 213 0.34 8.65 3.29
N ILE A 214 1.18 9.41 2.58
CA ILE A 214 2.63 9.25 2.59
C ILE A 214 3.20 9.52 4.00
N LEU A 215 2.68 10.54 4.68
CA LEU A 215 3.00 10.87 6.08
C LEU A 215 2.44 9.87 7.11
N GLY A 216 1.68 8.86 6.67
CA GLY A 216 0.97 7.96 7.58
C GLY A 216 -0.08 8.65 8.47
N ASP A 217 -0.45 9.91 8.20
CA ASP A 217 -1.50 10.65 8.90
C ASP A 217 -2.87 10.24 8.34
N ALA A 218 -3.29 9.04 8.74
CA ALA A 218 -4.49 8.41 8.22
C ALA A 218 -5.77 9.20 8.56
N ASP A 219 -5.82 9.90 9.69
CA ASP A 219 -7.00 10.67 10.09
C ASP A 219 -7.12 11.97 9.28
N THR A 220 -6.01 12.67 9.02
CA THR A 220 -6.03 13.80 8.07
C THR A 220 -6.37 13.33 6.66
N ALA A 221 -5.81 12.21 6.20
CA ALA A 221 -6.15 11.63 4.91
C ALA A 221 -7.64 11.28 4.80
N CYS A 222 -8.26 10.71 5.84
CA CYS A 222 -9.70 10.41 5.86
C CYS A 222 -10.55 11.69 5.78
N ARG A 223 -10.20 12.74 6.54
CA ARG A 223 -10.92 14.03 6.48
C ARG A 223 -10.85 14.66 5.10
N ILE A 224 -9.67 14.66 4.47
CA ILE A 224 -9.49 15.20 3.12
C ILE A 224 -10.25 14.34 2.10
N GLY A 225 -10.20 13.02 2.21
CA GLY A 225 -10.94 12.09 1.33
C GLY A 225 -12.45 12.31 1.40
N LEU A 226 -13.01 12.54 2.59
CA LEU A 226 -14.43 12.87 2.76
C LEU A 226 -14.79 14.23 2.12
N ARG A 227 -13.93 15.23 2.23
CA ARG A 227 -14.10 16.52 1.53
C ARG A 227 -14.06 16.33 0.01
N ALA A 228 -13.10 15.57 -0.50
CA ALA A 228 -12.99 15.25 -1.93
C ALA A 228 -14.25 14.53 -2.44
N LEU A 229 -14.81 13.62 -1.65
CA LEU A 229 -16.04 12.93 -1.98
C LEU A 229 -17.25 13.88 -2.05
N ALA A 230 -17.36 14.81 -1.10
CA ALA A 230 -18.41 15.82 -1.13
C ALA A 230 -18.31 16.73 -2.37
N VAL A 231 -17.10 17.18 -2.70
CA VAL A 231 -16.77 17.97 -3.89
C VAL A 231 -17.08 17.22 -5.20
N ALA A 232 -16.85 15.90 -5.22
CA ALA A 232 -17.17 15.04 -6.36
C ALA A 232 -18.68 14.83 -6.54
N HIS A 233 -19.43 14.67 -5.44
CA HIS A 233 -20.89 14.54 -5.47
C HIS A 233 -21.58 15.82 -5.92
N ASP A 234 -21.12 16.98 -5.46
CA ASP A 234 -21.64 18.28 -5.89
C ASP A 234 -21.49 18.51 -7.40
N ARG A 235 -20.43 17.95 -7.99
CA ARG A 235 -20.15 18.05 -9.44
C ARG A 235 -20.83 16.98 -10.30
N ASP A 236 -21.47 15.98 -9.68
CA ASP A 236 -22.08 14.81 -10.36
C ASP A 236 -21.13 14.11 -11.35
N ARG A 237 -19.87 13.94 -10.94
CA ARG A 237 -18.81 13.34 -11.77
C ARG A 237 -18.41 11.94 -11.26
N PRO A 238 -18.71 10.85 -12.00
CA PRO A 238 -18.42 9.49 -11.53
C PRO A 238 -16.92 9.20 -11.46
N ASP A 239 -16.11 9.82 -12.32
CA ASP A 239 -14.65 9.74 -12.32
C ASP A 239 -14.05 10.38 -11.06
N LEU A 240 -14.49 11.58 -10.69
CA LEU A 240 -14.05 12.25 -9.46
C LEU A 240 -14.48 11.47 -8.22
N THR A 241 -15.69 10.90 -8.24
CA THR A 241 -16.20 10.05 -7.16
C THR A 241 -15.34 8.81 -6.99
N ALA A 242 -14.97 8.15 -8.08
CA ALA A 242 -14.12 6.96 -8.06
C ALA A 242 -12.73 7.26 -7.45
N THR A 243 -12.10 8.37 -7.85
CA THR A 243 -10.79 8.79 -7.33
C THR A 243 -10.88 9.22 -5.86
N ALA A 244 -11.91 9.99 -5.47
CA ALA A 244 -12.09 10.39 -4.08
C ALA A 244 -12.26 9.18 -3.15
N LEU A 245 -13.07 8.21 -3.57
CA LEU A 245 -13.28 6.96 -2.82
C LEU A 245 -12.01 6.11 -2.76
N GLU A 246 -11.12 6.16 -3.76
CA GLU A 246 -9.87 5.42 -3.76
C GLU A 246 -8.97 5.88 -2.60
N TYR A 247 -8.72 7.18 -2.51
CA TYR A 247 -7.86 7.76 -1.48
C TYR A 247 -8.49 7.66 -0.08
N LEU A 248 -9.82 7.81 0.00
CA LEU A 248 -10.53 7.57 1.26
C LEU A 248 -10.41 6.11 1.70
N ALA A 249 -10.54 5.16 0.77
CA ALA A 249 -10.38 3.74 1.08
C ALA A 249 -8.95 3.39 1.51
N TYR A 250 -7.92 3.98 0.88
CA TYR A 250 -6.54 3.86 1.35
C TYR A 250 -6.35 4.45 2.75
N ALA A 251 -6.97 5.60 3.05
CA ALA A 251 -6.85 6.26 4.34
C ALA A 251 -7.50 5.43 5.45
N GLU A 252 -8.70 4.91 5.21
CA GLU A 252 -9.40 4.02 6.14
C GLU A 252 -8.63 2.71 6.32
N MET A 253 -8.02 2.17 5.26
CA MET A 253 -7.14 0.99 5.35
C MET A 253 -5.90 1.28 6.20
N ARG A 254 -5.22 2.43 5.98
CA ARG A 254 -4.06 2.87 6.76
C ARG A 254 -4.41 3.12 8.23
N ALA A 255 -5.64 3.54 8.54
CA ALA A 255 -6.15 3.67 9.89
C ALA A 255 -6.55 2.32 10.54
N GLY A 256 -6.46 1.20 9.81
CA GLY A 256 -6.92 -0.12 10.28
C GLY A 256 -8.44 -0.27 10.32
N ARG A 257 -9.20 0.63 9.68
CA ARG A 257 -10.67 0.62 9.61
C ARG A 257 -11.14 -0.18 8.38
N HIS A 258 -10.76 -1.45 8.32
CA HIS A 258 -10.89 -2.31 7.13
C HIS A 258 -12.33 -2.44 6.59
N ALA A 259 -13.34 -2.51 7.46
CA ALA A 259 -14.74 -2.57 7.03
C ALA A 259 -15.17 -1.30 6.28
N ARG A 260 -14.71 -0.13 6.71
CA ARG A 260 -14.98 1.15 6.02
C ARG A 260 -14.21 1.24 4.72
N ALA A 261 -12.93 0.86 4.73
CA ALA A 261 -12.11 0.79 3.53
C ALA A 261 -12.79 -0.07 2.44
N ARG A 262 -13.30 -1.25 2.82
CA ARG A 262 -14.05 -2.14 1.93
C ARG A 262 -15.34 -1.52 1.40
N ALA A 263 -16.11 -0.83 2.24
CA ALA A 263 -17.33 -0.14 1.80
C ALA A 263 -17.01 0.93 0.74
N HIS A 264 -16.06 1.83 1.04
CA HIS A 264 -15.64 2.86 0.10
C HIS A 264 -15.05 2.30 -1.19
N ALA A 265 -14.26 1.22 -1.10
CA ALA A 265 -13.69 0.58 -2.27
C ALA A 265 -14.75 -0.10 -3.17
N ARG A 266 -15.83 -0.64 -2.60
CA ARG A 266 -16.96 -1.18 -3.41
C ARG A 266 -17.71 -0.09 -4.14
N ASP A 267 -18.02 1.00 -3.45
CA ASP A 267 -18.72 2.14 -4.06
C ASP A 267 -17.84 2.80 -5.13
N GLY A 268 -16.54 2.92 -4.85
CA GLY A 268 -15.54 3.48 -5.76
C GLY A 268 -15.31 2.59 -6.98
N LEU A 269 -15.29 1.26 -6.80
CA LEU A 269 -15.24 0.31 -7.91
C LEU A 269 -16.46 0.44 -8.83
N ALA A 270 -17.66 0.60 -8.25
CA ALA A 270 -18.88 0.82 -9.02
C ALA A 270 -18.83 2.16 -9.79
N ALA A 271 -18.33 3.23 -9.16
CA ALA A 271 -18.13 4.52 -9.80
C ALA A 271 -17.10 4.46 -10.94
N ALA A 272 -15.96 3.79 -10.71
CA ALA A 272 -14.90 3.61 -11.70
C ALA A 272 -15.41 2.85 -12.93
N ARG A 273 -16.23 1.80 -12.72
CA ARG A 273 -16.87 1.05 -13.82
C ARG A 273 -17.84 1.90 -14.62
N ARG A 274 -18.66 2.74 -13.97
CA ARG A 274 -19.55 3.68 -14.66
C ARG A 274 -18.78 4.72 -15.48
N ALA A 275 -17.62 5.16 -14.99
CA ALA A 275 -16.73 6.08 -15.69
C ALA A 275 -15.89 5.41 -16.80
N GLY A 276 -15.84 4.07 -16.87
CA GLY A 276 -14.95 3.35 -17.78
C GLY A 276 -13.47 3.43 -17.40
N HIS A 277 -13.15 3.70 -16.13
CA HIS A 277 -11.78 3.89 -15.63
C HIS A 277 -11.23 2.59 -15.02
N ALA A 278 -10.75 1.67 -15.87
CA ALA A 278 -10.28 0.37 -15.41
C ALA A 278 -9.04 0.44 -14.50
N ASN A 279 -8.16 1.42 -14.71
CA ASN A 279 -6.99 1.60 -13.85
C ASN A 279 -7.40 2.01 -12.43
N THR A 280 -8.37 2.93 -12.29
CA THR A 280 -8.96 3.27 -10.98
C THR A 280 -9.70 2.07 -10.37
N ALA A 281 -10.43 1.29 -11.18
CA ALA A 281 -11.08 0.06 -10.71
C ALA A 281 -10.07 -0.97 -10.14
N ALA A 282 -8.87 -1.06 -10.73
CA ALA A 282 -7.81 -1.94 -10.24
C ALA A 282 -7.28 -1.53 -8.86
N HIS A 283 -7.12 -0.22 -8.61
CA HIS A 283 -6.77 0.30 -7.28
C HIS A 283 -7.82 -0.09 -6.23
N HIS A 284 -9.11 0.03 -6.56
CA HIS A 284 -10.20 -0.43 -5.68
C HIS A 284 -10.16 -1.94 -5.41
N HIS A 285 -9.90 -2.75 -6.42
CA HIS A 285 -9.68 -4.19 -6.24
C HIS A 285 -8.51 -4.50 -5.30
N ALA A 286 -7.41 -3.74 -5.37
CA ALA A 286 -6.29 -3.91 -4.44
C ALA A 286 -6.67 -3.57 -2.98
N VAL A 287 -7.45 -2.51 -2.74
CA VAL A 287 -7.96 -2.19 -1.39
C VAL A 287 -8.93 -3.26 -0.88
N LEU A 288 -9.77 -3.79 -1.76
CA LEU A 288 -10.68 -4.89 -1.43
C LEU A 288 -9.90 -6.14 -1.03
N ALA A 289 -8.86 -6.51 -1.78
CA ALA A 289 -7.97 -7.62 -1.42
C ALA A 289 -7.31 -7.40 -0.06
N MET A 290 -6.79 -6.20 0.19
CA MET A 290 -6.15 -5.84 1.46
C MET A 290 -7.12 -5.90 2.64
N SER A 291 -8.38 -5.52 2.44
CA SER A 291 -9.43 -5.61 3.47
C SER A 291 -9.83 -7.06 3.73
N ALA A 292 -10.06 -7.84 2.67
CA ALA A 292 -10.37 -9.27 2.75
C ALA A 292 -9.25 -10.07 3.44
N SER A 293 -7.98 -9.67 3.25
CA SER A 293 -6.82 -10.32 3.89
C SER A 293 -6.79 -10.19 5.41
N VAL A 294 -7.55 -9.24 5.95
CA VAL A 294 -7.79 -9.11 7.39
C VAL A 294 -9.01 -9.90 7.78
N GLU A 295 -10.14 -9.74 7.10
CA GLU A 295 -11.43 -10.37 7.43
C GLU A 295 -11.42 -11.92 7.30
N GLY A 296 -10.45 -12.49 6.59
CA GLY A 296 -10.18 -13.94 6.57
C GLY A 296 -10.92 -14.72 5.49
N ASP A 297 -11.51 -14.05 4.49
CA ASP A 297 -12.09 -14.69 3.30
C ASP A 297 -11.01 -14.89 2.24
N THR A 298 -10.38 -16.07 2.23
CA THR A 298 -9.27 -16.37 1.32
C THR A 298 -9.69 -16.35 -0.15
N ALA A 299 -10.92 -16.80 -0.45
CA ALA A 299 -11.43 -16.82 -1.80
C ALA A 299 -11.70 -15.39 -2.31
N ASP A 300 -12.22 -14.51 -1.45
CA ASP A 300 -12.35 -13.09 -1.79
C ASP A 300 -10.99 -12.43 -1.96
N VAL A 301 -9.98 -12.71 -1.10
CA VAL A 301 -8.62 -12.20 -1.31
C VAL A 301 -8.07 -12.58 -2.69
N GLU A 302 -8.17 -13.85 -3.07
CA GLU A 302 -7.70 -14.35 -4.36
C GLU A 302 -8.45 -13.71 -5.53
N THR A 303 -9.77 -13.57 -5.41
CA THR A 303 -10.62 -12.95 -6.43
C THR A 303 -10.24 -11.48 -6.64
N GLN A 304 -10.18 -10.71 -5.56
CA GLN A 304 -9.89 -9.27 -5.64
C GLN A 304 -8.43 -9.01 -6.04
N ALA A 305 -7.47 -9.76 -5.49
CA ALA A 305 -6.07 -9.64 -5.86
C ALA A 305 -5.84 -10.06 -7.32
N GLY A 306 -6.50 -11.13 -7.78
CA GLY A 306 -6.43 -11.56 -9.18
C GLY A 306 -6.93 -10.50 -10.15
N ALA A 307 -8.07 -9.86 -9.84
CA ALA A 307 -8.61 -8.75 -10.63
C ALA A 307 -7.66 -7.54 -10.67
N ALA A 308 -7.09 -7.14 -9.52
CA ALA A 308 -6.10 -6.06 -9.45
C ALA A 308 -4.83 -6.39 -10.25
N LEU A 309 -4.30 -7.61 -10.10
CA LEU A 309 -3.06 -8.06 -10.75
C LEU A 309 -3.20 -8.19 -12.27
N ALA A 310 -4.38 -8.60 -12.76
CA ALA A 310 -4.64 -8.69 -14.20
C ALA A 310 -4.46 -7.33 -14.87
N THR A 311 -5.11 -6.28 -14.33
CA THR A 311 -4.94 -4.92 -14.85
C THR A 311 -3.55 -4.38 -14.56
N ALA A 312 -2.99 -4.62 -13.38
CA ALA A 312 -1.68 -4.09 -13.02
C ALA A 312 -0.55 -4.59 -13.93
N ARG A 313 -0.57 -5.88 -14.30
CA ARG A 313 0.42 -6.45 -15.24
C ARG A 313 0.26 -5.89 -16.65
N ARG A 314 -0.99 -5.72 -17.10
CA ARG A 314 -1.29 -5.18 -18.43
C ARG A 314 -0.93 -3.70 -18.57
N CYS A 315 -1.23 -2.91 -17.54
CA CYS A 315 -1.13 -1.45 -17.59
C CYS A 315 0.11 -0.89 -16.88
N GLY A 316 0.92 -1.72 -16.21
CA GLY A 316 2.09 -1.26 -15.47
C GLY A 316 1.75 -0.53 -14.16
N LEU A 317 0.68 -0.93 -13.46
CA LEU A 317 0.27 -0.33 -12.18
C LEU A 317 1.10 -0.91 -11.01
N GLY A 318 2.36 -0.47 -10.88
CA GLY A 318 3.30 -0.99 -9.88
C GLY A 318 2.77 -0.91 -8.44
N GLN A 319 2.13 0.20 -8.07
CA GLN A 319 1.54 0.38 -6.74
C GLN A 319 0.42 -0.63 -6.46
N THR A 320 -0.52 -0.75 -7.41
CA THR A 320 -1.66 -1.68 -7.33
C THR A 320 -1.19 -3.12 -7.22
N GLY A 321 -0.24 -3.53 -8.08
CA GLY A 321 0.31 -4.88 -8.05
C GLY A 321 0.99 -5.21 -6.72
N ALA A 322 1.75 -4.27 -6.15
CA ALA A 322 2.40 -4.45 -4.86
C ALA A 322 1.39 -4.63 -3.71
N LEU A 323 0.30 -3.86 -3.69
CA LEU A 323 -0.76 -4.00 -2.70
C LEU A 323 -1.51 -5.34 -2.82
N ALA A 324 -1.80 -5.79 -4.04
CA ALA A 324 -2.49 -7.06 -4.27
C ALA A 324 -1.64 -8.27 -3.85
N GLU A 325 -0.34 -8.30 -4.19
CA GLU A 325 0.57 -9.35 -3.71
C GLU A 325 0.77 -9.28 -2.18
N TRP A 326 0.76 -8.08 -1.60
CA TRP A 326 0.82 -7.94 -0.14
C TRP A 326 -0.42 -8.52 0.55
N ALA A 327 -1.62 -8.31 0.00
CA ALA A 327 -2.85 -8.92 0.50
C ALA A 327 -2.78 -10.45 0.51
N LEU A 328 -2.29 -11.05 -0.60
CA LEU A 328 -2.08 -12.49 -0.71
C LEU A 328 -1.07 -12.99 0.33
N ALA A 329 0.06 -12.30 0.51
CA ALA A 329 1.08 -12.68 1.50
C ALA A 329 0.53 -12.60 2.94
N ARG A 330 -0.32 -11.62 3.24
CA ARG A 330 -0.96 -11.54 4.57
C ARG A 330 -1.96 -12.67 4.78
N SER A 331 -2.69 -13.07 3.75
CA SER A 331 -3.55 -14.27 3.76
C SER A 331 -2.74 -15.56 3.97
N ASP A 332 -1.58 -15.68 3.31
CA ASP A 332 -0.62 -16.78 3.52
C ASP A 332 -0.18 -16.86 5.00
N LEU A 333 0.18 -15.73 5.62
CA LEU A 333 0.52 -15.67 7.05
C LEU A 333 -0.66 -16.04 7.96
N ALA A 334 -1.87 -15.57 7.64
CA ALA A 334 -3.08 -15.87 8.39
C ALA A 334 -3.39 -17.38 8.41
N ARG A 335 -3.05 -18.09 7.33
CA ARG A 335 -3.17 -19.56 7.21
C ARG A 335 -2.00 -20.34 7.81
N GLY A 336 -0.97 -19.66 8.33
CA GLY A 336 0.22 -20.31 8.87
C GLY A 336 1.20 -20.80 7.80
N ALA A 337 1.23 -20.17 6.63
CA ALA A 337 2.16 -20.44 5.54
C ALA A 337 3.20 -19.31 5.36
N PRO A 338 4.13 -19.10 6.33
CA PRO A 338 5.07 -17.98 6.28
C PRO A 338 6.07 -18.09 5.11
N ASP A 339 6.37 -19.30 4.63
CA ASP A 339 7.27 -19.52 3.49
C ASP A 339 6.71 -18.98 2.18
N ALA A 340 5.41 -19.21 1.94
CA ALA A 340 4.69 -18.69 0.79
C ALA A 340 4.62 -17.16 0.85
N ALA A 341 4.31 -16.61 2.02
CA ALA A 341 4.30 -15.16 2.24
C ALA A 341 5.66 -14.52 1.98
N ALA A 342 6.75 -15.10 2.50
CA ALA A 342 8.11 -14.60 2.30
C ALA A 342 8.52 -14.67 0.82
N ALA A 343 8.23 -15.78 0.14
CA ALA A 343 8.54 -15.94 -1.29
C ALA A 343 7.82 -14.90 -2.15
N ARG A 344 6.53 -14.64 -1.86
CA ARG A 344 5.73 -13.65 -2.58
C ARG A 344 6.26 -12.22 -2.41
N LEU A 345 6.64 -11.86 -1.19
CA LEU A 345 7.11 -10.51 -0.87
C LEU A 345 8.57 -10.25 -1.26
N ALA A 346 9.40 -11.29 -1.43
CA ALA A 346 10.83 -11.14 -1.72
C ALA A 346 11.10 -10.32 -3.00
N GLY A 347 10.32 -10.52 -4.06
CA GLY A 347 10.44 -9.73 -5.30
C GLY A 347 10.10 -8.25 -5.09
N LEU A 348 9.05 -7.98 -4.32
CA LEU A 348 8.56 -6.64 -4.01
C LEU A 348 9.54 -5.86 -3.12
N VAL A 349 10.22 -6.52 -2.20
CA VAL A 349 11.24 -5.86 -1.36
C VAL A 349 12.47 -5.49 -2.17
N ARG A 350 12.90 -6.34 -3.12
CA ARG A 350 14.08 -6.04 -3.94
C ARG A 350 13.84 -4.99 -5.02
N GLN A 351 12.70 -5.07 -5.71
CA GLN A 351 12.44 -4.31 -6.94
C GLN A 351 10.99 -3.81 -7.05
N GLY A 352 10.22 -3.83 -5.96
CA GLY A 352 8.85 -3.36 -5.96
C GLY A 352 8.71 -1.84 -5.87
N HIS A 353 7.47 -1.38 -5.89
CA HIS A 353 7.12 0.03 -5.82
C HIS A 353 7.70 0.72 -4.57
N PHE A 354 8.56 1.73 -4.78
CA PHE A 354 9.34 2.37 -3.72
C PHE A 354 8.49 2.98 -2.58
N ALA A 355 7.28 3.49 -2.85
CA ALA A 355 6.41 4.03 -1.79
C ALA A 355 5.66 2.95 -0.98
N VAL A 356 5.47 1.75 -1.54
CA VAL A 356 4.76 0.64 -0.88
C VAL A 356 5.74 -0.24 -0.12
N ARG A 357 6.96 -0.37 -0.63
CA ARG A 357 8.03 -1.21 -0.07
C ARG A 357 8.23 -0.98 1.45
N PRO A 358 8.40 0.25 1.97
CA PRO A 358 8.55 0.46 3.43
C PRO A 358 7.38 -0.06 4.25
N LEU A 359 6.16 -0.05 3.69
CA LEU A 359 4.93 -0.45 4.36
C LEU A 359 4.77 -1.98 4.46
N LEU A 360 5.35 -2.72 3.51
CA LEU A 360 5.31 -4.19 3.50
C LEU A 360 6.50 -4.83 4.22
N LEU A 361 7.58 -4.09 4.50
CA LEU A 361 8.77 -4.59 5.22
C LEU A 361 8.43 -5.32 6.53
N PRO A 362 7.52 -4.82 7.39
CA PRO A 362 7.18 -5.52 8.63
C PRO A 362 6.54 -6.89 8.39
N CYS A 363 5.71 -6.99 7.34
CA CYS A 363 5.07 -8.24 6.94
C CYS A 363 6.09 -9.22 6.35
N PHE A 364 7.04 -8.72 5.54
CA PHE A 364 8.11 -9.53 4.99
C PHE A 364 9.10 -10.01 6.07
N ALA A 365 9.55 -9.13 6.96
CA ALA A 365 10.44 -9.48 8.06
C ALA A 365 9.80 -10.53 8.99
N GLU A 366 8.52 -10.39 9.31
CA GLU A 366 7.78 -11.42 10.05
C GLU A 366 7.75 -12.76 9.31
N ALA A 367 7.40 -12.76 8.03
CA ALA A 367 7.34 -13.99 7.23
C ALA A 367 8.71 -14.65 7.13
N ALA A 368 9.77 -13.88 6.84
CA ALA A 368 11.14 -14.36 6.75
C ALA A 368 11.63 -14.94 8.09
N ALA A 369 11.34 -14.28 9.21
CA ALA A 369 11.69 -14.75 10.55
C ALA A 369 11.01 -16.09 10.88
N LEU A 370 9.70 -16.22 10.60
CA LEU A 370 8.94 -17.43 10.86
C LEU A 370 9.34 -18.61 9.96
N SER A 371 9.90 -18.32 8.79
CA SER A 371 10.40 -19.29 7.81
C SER A 371 11.88 -19.64 7.96
N GLY A 372 12.57 -19.11 8.96
CA GLY A 372 14.00 -19.35 9.17
C GLY A 372 14.93 -18.68 8.15
N ARG A 373 14.44 -17.73 7.35
CA ARG A 373 15.24 -16.93 6.40
C ARG A 373 15.90 -15.75 7.12
N GLU A 374 16.80 -16.06 8.04
CA GLU A 374 17.42 -15.06 8.92
C GLU A 374 18.10 -13.89 8.19
N PRO A 375 18.88 -14.11 7.09
CA PRO A 375 19.53 -13.02 6.37
C PRO A 375 18.51 -12.02 5.78
N ASP A 376 17.46 -12.54 5.13
CA ASP A 376 16.38 -11.73 4.54
C ASP A 376 15.67 -10.90 5.62
N SER A 377 15.35 -11.56 6.74
CA SER A 377 14.68 -10.91 7.86
C SER A 377 15.55 -9.80 8.48
N ARG A 378 16.86 -10.03 8.62
CA ARG A 378 17.78 -9.06 9.21
C ARG A 378 17.93 -7.82 8.34
N THR A 379 18.08 -8.00 7.02
CA THR A 379 18.13 -6.89 6.06
C THR A 379 16.84 -6.08 6.09
N ALA A 380 15.68 -6.74 6.12
CA ALA A 380 14.39 -6.06 6.20
C ALA A 380 14.21 -5.25 7.50
N VAL A 381 14.66 -5.78 8.64
CA VAL A 381 14.63 -5.08 9.94
C VAL A 381 15.53 -3.85 9.93
N GLU A 382 16.72 -3.92 9.33
CA GLU A 382 17.62 -2.75 9.22
C GLU A 382 17.00 -1.62 8.37
N GLU A 383 16.39 -2.00 7.25
CA GLU A 383 15.68 -1.03 6.41
C GLU A 383 14.49 -0.41 7.12
N LEU A 384 13.69 -1.23 7.82
CA LEU A 384 12.57 -0.74 8.62
C LEU A 384 13.04 0.15 9.78
N ARG A 385 14.22 -0.09 10.35
CA ARG A 385 14.81 0.78 11.38
C ARG A 385 15.11 2.17 10.84
N ARG A 386 15.74 2.26 9.66
CA ARG A 386 15.98 3.54 8.98
C ARG A 386 14.68 4.26 8.68
N TRP A 387 13.68 3.54 8.18
CA TRP A 387 12.35 4.11 7.92
C TRP A 387 11.69 4.65 9.19
N ALA A 388 11.65 3.87 10.28
CA ALA A 388 11.07 4.31 11.54
C ALA A 388 11.81 5.50 12.16
N ALA A 389 13.15 5.55 12.02
CA ALA A 389 13.98 6.64 12.52
C ALA A 389 13.74 7.97 11.78
N SER A 390 13.28 7.93 10.52
CA SER A 390 12.95 9.15 9.76
C SER A 390 11.82 9.98 10.37
N GLY A 391 10.94 9.34 11.16
CA GLY A 391 9.75 9.98 11.71
C GLY A 391 8.65 10.27 10.68
N LEU A 392 8.77 9.78 9.43
CA LEU A 392 7.75 9.98 8.40
C LEU A 392 6.46 9.20 8.71
N ASP A 393 6.55 7.94 9.14
CA ASP A 393 5.41 7.06 9.41
C ASP A 393 5.26 6.75 10.91
N PRO A 394 4.24 7.30 11.59
CA PRO A 394 4.02 7.07 13.03
C PRO A 394 3.82 5.60 13.41
N ALA A 395 3.33 4.76 12.49
CA ALA A 395 3.04 3.35 12.77
C ALA A 395 4.30 2.45 12.70
N ALA A 396 5.37 2.93 12.05
CA ALA A 396 6.56 2.11 11.78
C ALA A 396 7.27 1.65 13.06
N GLY A 397 7.33 2.49 14.10
CA GLY A 397 7.99 2.16 15.36
C GLY A 397 7.37 0.98 16.10
N ALA A 398 6.02 0.88 16.11
CA ALA A 398 5.32 -0.22 16.76
C ALA A 398 5.60 -1.56 16.05
N GLN A 399 5.60 -1.53 14.71
CA GLN A 399 5.82 -2.70 13.88
C GLN A 399 7.29 -3.14 13.89
N LEU A 400 8.23 -2.18 13.91
CA LEU A 400 9.66 -2.43 14.10
C LEU A 400 9.92 -3.16 15.42
N ALA A 401 9.41 -2.65 16.54
CA ALA A 401 9.61 -3.26 17.85
C ALA A 401 9.08 -4.71 17.90
N ARG A 402 7.99 -5.01 17.19
CA ARG A 402 7.45 -6.38 17.04
C ARG A 402 8.43 -7.28 16.30
N VAL A 403 8.93 -6.86 15.13
CA VAL A 403 9.84 -7.71 14.34
C VAL A 403 11.21 -7.85 14.99
N GLU A 404 11.73 -6.82 15.67
CA GLU A 404 12.97 -6.91 16.46
C GLU A 404 12.86 -7.88 17.63
N ALA A 405 11.66 -8.05 18.20
CA ALA A 405 11.40 -9.07 19.22
C ALA A 405 11.37 -10.48 18.60
N LEU A 406 10.78 -10.63 17.41
CA LEU A 406 10.73 -11.90 16.67
C LEU A 406 12.10 -12.36 16.19
N THR A 407 12.96 -11.43 15.79
CA THR A 407 14.29 -11.69 15.22
C THR A 407 15.41 -11.48 16.23
N ALA A 408 15.10 -11.51 17.53
CA ALA A 408 16.10 -11.33 18.57
C ALA A 408 17.19 -12.41 18.44
N ALA A 409 18.47 -11.99 18.41
CA ALA A 409 19.59 -12.89 18.24
C ALA A 409 19.62 -13.99 19.32
N PRO A 410 20.11 -15.20 19.00
CA PRO A 410 20.36 -16.23 20.01
C PRO A 410 21.20 -15.68 21.16
N GLY A 411 20.77 -15.92 22.40
CA GLY A 411 21.44 -15.39 23.60
C GLY A 411 20.97 -14.01 24.06
N THR A 412 20.07 -13.34 23.33
CA THR A 412 19.42 -12.11 23.82
C THR A 412 18.71 -12.39 25.15
N ALA A 413 18.96 -11.55 26.17
CA ALA A 413 18.31 -11.65 27.47
C ALA A 413 16.78 -11.67 27.33
N PRO A 414 16.06 -12.61 27.98
CA PRO A 414 14.61 -12.69 27.89
C PRO A 414 13.89 -11.37 28.24
N GLU A 415 14.42 -10.61 29.19
CA GLU A 415 13.92 -9.31 29.64
C GLU A 415 13.97 -8.26 28.52
N ALA A 416 15.01 -8.31 27.68
CA ALA A 416 15.12 -7.41 26.54
C ALA A 416 14.09 -7.75 25.45
N VAL A 417 13.82 -9.03 25.20
CA VAL A 417 12.78 -9.47 24.24
C VAL A 417 11.39 -9.13 24.77
N ASP A 418 11.13 -9.35 26.06
CA ASP A 418 9.90 -8.96 26.75
C ASP A 418 9.64 -7.45 26.63
N ALA A 419 10.66 -6.63 26.88
CA ALA A 419 10.58 -5.18 26.76
C ALA A 419 10.25 -4.72 25.34
N ARG A 420 10.82 -5.36 24.30
CA ARG A 420 10.51 -5.05 22.89
C ARG A 420 9.04 -5.35 22.54
N PHE A 421 8.50 -6.50 22.97
CA PHE A 421 7.09 -6.81 22.76
C PHE A 421 6.16 -5.84 23.49
N ARG A 422 6.46 -5.51 24.75
CA ARG A 422 5.68 -4.51 25.51
C ARG A 422 5.76 -3.14 24.85
N ARG A 423 6.94 -2.74 24.36
CA ARG A 423 7.12 -1.50 23.61
C ARG A 423 6.26 -1.50 22.35
N ALA A 424 6.30 -2.57 21.56
CA ALA A 424 5.46 -2.71 20.37
C ALA A 424 3.97 -2.52 20.69
N ILE A 425 3.47 -3.18 21.74
CA ILE A 425 2.06 -3.07 22.17
C ILE A 425 1.71 -1.65 22.64
N SER A 426 2.62 -0.98 23.36
CA SER A 426 2.42 0.39 23.88
C SER A 426 2.44 1.48 22.81
N LEU A 427 3.10 1.22 21.67
CA LEU A 427 3.25 2.18 20.58
C LEU A 427 2.05 2.21 19.64
N HIS A 428 1.24 1.15 19.62
CA HIS A 428 0.05 1.11 18.80
C HIS A 428 -1.00 2.10 19.34
N PRO A 429 -1.63 2.91 18.48
CA PRO A 429 -2.70 3.81 18.90
C PRO A 429 -3.92 3.02 19.41
N ASN A 430 -4.71 3.64 20.29
CA ASN A 430 -5.94 3.03 20.79
C ASN A 430 -7.07 3.16 19.75
N GLY A 431 -7.78 2.06 19.47
CA GLY A 431 -9.00 2.02 18.63
C GLY A 431 -8.76 1.90 17.12
N ALA A 432 -7.89 2.74 16.54
CA ALA A 432 -7.38 2.57 15.18
C ALA A 432 -6.15 1.64 15.20
N GLY A 433 -6.00 0.74 14.22
CA GLY A 433 -4.85 -0.18 14.18
C GLY A 433 -4.93 -1.41 15.12
N ASP A 434 -6.12 -1.74 15.62
CA ASP A 434 -6.35 -2.90 16.50
C ASP A 434 -5.80 -4.21 15.93
N PHE A 435 -5.84 -4.38 14.60
CA PHE A 435 -5.29 -5.55 13.92
C PHE A 435 -3.76 -5.71 14.13
N GLU A 436 -2.97 -4.65 13.92
CA GLU A 436 -1.51 -4.71 14.10
C GLU A 436 -1.12 -4.83 15.57
N ARG A 437 -1.91 -4.23 16.48
CA ARG A 437 -1.75 -4.45 17.92
C ARG A 437 -2.02 -5.90 18.31
N ALA A 438 -3.10 -6.49 17.82
CA ALA A 438 -3.44 -7.90 18.05
C ALA A 438 -2.36 -8.84 17.49
N ARG A 439 -1.75 -8.51 16.34
CA ARG A 439 -0.58 -9.25 15.82
C ARG A 439 0.63 -9.18 16.76
N SER A 440 0.95 -8.01 17.33
CA SER A 440 2.00 -7.89 18.36
C SER A 440 1.70 -8.75 19.59
N GLN A 441 0.45 -8.74 20.06
CA GLN A 441 0.01 -9.52 21.21
C GLN A 441 0.05 -11.03 20.93
N LEU A 442 -0.37 -11.47 19.75
CA LEU A 442 -0.30 -12.88 19.35
C LEU A 442 1.13 -13.41 19.44
N HIS A 443 2.08 -12.69 18.86
CA HIS A 443 3.50 -13.07 18.86
C HIS A 443 4.11 -13.01 20.27
N TYR A 444 3.76 -12.01 21.07
CA TYR A 444 4.19 -11.93 22.46
C TYR A 444 3.65 -13.09 23.30
N GLY A 445 2.38 -13.44 23.12
CA GLY A 445 1.73 -14.58 23.76
C GLY A 445 2.39 -15.92 23.39
N LYS A 446 2.68 -16.13 22.10
CA LYS A 446 3.45 -17.28 21.58
C LYS A 446 4.82 -17.36 22.26
N TRP A 447 5.52 -16.23 22.37
CA TRP A 447 6.83 -16.16 23.02
C TRP A 447 6.75 -16.47 24.53
N LEU A 448 5.81 -15.88 25.27
CA LEU A 448 5.60 -16.14 26.70
C LEU A 448 5.29 -17.62 26.97
N ARG A 449 4.48 -18.25 26.12
CA ARG A 449 4.17 -19.69 26.21
C ARG A 449 5.43 -20.52 26.08
N ARG A 450 6.27 -20.27 25.07
CA ARG A 450 7.55 -20.97 24.86
C ARG A 450 8.52 -20.77 26.03
N ARG A 451 8.42 -19.65 26.74
CA ARG A 451 9.18 -19.35 27.98
C ARG A 451 8.56 -19.93 29.26
N ARG A 452 7.55 -20.81 29.15
CA ARG A 452 6.86 -21.44 30.28
C ARG A 452 6.23 -20.41 31.23
N ARG A 453 5.68 -19.31 30.70
CA ARG A 453 4.91 -18.30 31.45
C ARG A 453 3.42 -18.32 31.05
N PRO A 454 2.67 -19.42 31.29
CA PRO A 454 1.34 -19.64 30.72
C PRO A 454 0.27 -18.67 31.21
N LEU A 455 0.34 -18.20 32.47
CA LEU A 455 -0.62 -17.23 33.01
C LEU A 455 -0.54 -15.88 32.28
N LEU A 456 0.68 -15.37 32.10
CA LEU A 456 0.93 -14.14 31.35
C LEU A 456 0.58 -14.32 29.87
N ALA A 457 0.97 -15.46 29.28
CA ALA A 457 0.64 -15.77 27.88
C ALA A 457 -0.88 -15.75 27.66
N ARG A 458 -1.66 -16.34 28.57
CA ARG A 458 -3.12 -16.39 28.46
C ARG A 458 -3.78 -15.02 28.49
N ALA A 459 -3.34 -14.11 29.35
CA ALA A 459 -3.85 -12.75 29.39
C ALA A 459 -3.62 -12.03 28.04
N VAL A 460 -2.38 -12.06 27.55
CA VAL A 460 -2.01 -11.40 26.28
C VAL A 460 -2.72 -12.04 25.07
N LEU A 461 -2.84 -13.37 25.03
CA LEU A 461 -3.50 -14.06 23.92
C LEU A 461 -5.02 -13.84 23.90
N ARG A 462 -5.67 -13.61 25.07
CA ARG A 462 -7.08 -13.19 25.12
C ARG A 462 -7.26 -11.79 24.55
N ASP A 463 -6.36 -10.87 24.87
CA ASP A 463 -6.41 -9.53 24.27
C ASP A 463 -6.19 -9.58 22.75
N ALA A 464 -5.27 -10.42 22.28
CA ALA A 464 -5.07 -10.66 20.85
C ALA A 464 -6.35 -11.20 20.19
N LEU A 465 -6.98 -12.20 20.80
CA LEU A 465 -8.24 -12.77 20.30
C LEU A 465 -9.34 -11.72 20.21
N HIS A 466 -9.57 -10.94 21.27
CA HIS A 466 -10.56 -9.86 21.25
C HIS A 466 -10.26 -8.82 20.16
N GLY A 467 -8.99 -8.46 19.98
CA GLY A 467 -8.56 -7.54 18.92
C GLY A 467 -8.87 -8.09 17.52
N PHE A 468 -8.58 -9.37 17.27
CA PHE A 468 -8.91 -10.00 16.00
C PHE A 468 -10.41 -10.12 15.77
N GLU A 469 -11.20 -10.49 16.78
CA GLU A 469 -12.67 -10.58 16.67
C GLU A 469 -13.31 -9.23 16.35
N ARG A 470 -12.82 -8.13 16.95
CA ARG A 470 -13.27 -6.77 16.63
C ARG A 470 -12.96 -6.35 15.19
N CYS A 471 -11.86 -6.84 14.64
CA CYS A 471 -11.47 -6.60 13.25
C CYS A 471 -12.13 -7.56 12.25
N GLY A 472 -12.91 -8.55 12.74
CA GLY A 472 -13.44 -9.63 11.90
C GLY A 472 -12.36 -10.58 11.39
N ALA A 473 -11.16 -10.60 11.98
CA ALA A 473 -10.01 -11.34 11.48
C ALA A 473 -10.04 -12.82 11.86
N VAL A 474 -10.93 -13.58 11.22
CA VAL A 474 -11.29 -14.96 11.61
C VAL A 474 -10.07 -15.89 11.69
N LEU A 475 -9.25 -15.96 10.64
CA LEU A 475 -8.09 -16.85 10.60
C LEU A 475 -7.04 -16.51 11.66
N TRP A 476 -6.86 -15.21 11.95
CA TRP A 476 -5.96 -14.74 13.01
C TRP A 476 -6.51 -15.04 14.41
N ALA A 477 -7.82 -14.87 14.60
CA ALA A 477 -8.51 -15.26 15.81
C ALA A 477 -8.36 -16.77 16.08
N ASP A 478 -8.44 -17.60 15.04
CA ASP A 478 -8.23 -19.04 15.16
C ASP A 478 -6.80 -19.40 15.59
N GLN A 479 -5.78 -18.71 15.07
CA GLN A 479 -4.42 -18.86 15.58
C GLN A 479 -4.32 -18.50 17.06
N ALA A 480 -4.95 -17.40 17.51
CA ALA A 480 -4.96 -17.02 18.92
C ALA A 480 -5.66 -18.07 19.80
N ARG A 481 -6.80 -18.63 19.34
CA ARG A 481 -7.51 -19.72 20.02
C ARG A 481 -6.68 -20.99 20.12
N GLN A 482 -5.93 -21.34 19.07
CA GLN A 482 -5.02 -22.48 19.08
C GLN A 482 -3.91 -22.29 20.11
N GLU A 483 -3.28 -21.11 20.15
CA GLU A 483 -2.23 -20.81 21.13
C GLU A 483 -2.78 -20.76 22.57
N LEU A 484 -4.00 -20.26 22.78
CA LEU A 484 -4.69 -20.30 24.07
C LEU A 484 -4.89 -21.73 24.56
N ARG A 485 -5.40 -22.62 23.70
CA ARG A 485 -5.52 -24.06 24.00
C ARG A 485 -4.17 -24.68 24.36
N ALA A 486 -3.12 -24.30 23.64
CA ALA A 486 -1.75 -24.78 23.90
C ALA A 486 -1.11 -24.26 25.20
N THR A 487 -1.69 -23.26 25.90
CA THR A 487 -1.16 -22.80 27.19
C THR A 487 -1.39 -23.76 28.37
N GLY A 488 -2.08 -24.89 28.14
CA GLY A 488 -2.18 -25.98 29.12
C GLY A 488 -2.82 -25.57 30.45
N GLY A 489 -3.63 -24.51 30.46
CA GLY A 489 -4.60 -24.40 31.54
C GLY A 489 -5.53 -25.61 31.45
N PRO A 490 -6.12 -26.09 32.55
CA PRO A 490 -7.36 -26.85 32.39
C PRO A 490 -8.20 -26.04 31.41
N SER A 491 -8.78 -26.70 30.39
CA SER A 491 -9.92 -26.13 29.69
C SER A 491 -10.70 -25.40 30.76
N GLY A 492 -10.73 -24.06 30.72
CA GLY A 492 -11.47 -23.31 31.72
C GLY A 492 -12.82 -24.00 31.77
N ALA A 493 -13.19 -24.49 32.96
CA ALA A 493 -14.32 -25.38 33.22
C ALA A 493 -15.25 -25.48 32.01
N GLU A 494 -15.35 -26.67 31.38
CA GLU A 494 -16.37 -27.05 30.38
C GLU A 494 -17.20 -25.84 29.97
N PRO A 495 -16.92 -25.15 28.84
CA PRO A 495 -17.33 -23.77 28.59
C PRO A 495 -18.72 -23.55 29.16
N GLY A 496 -18.81 -22.92 30.34
CA GLY A 496 -20.04 -22.92 31.12
C GLY A 496 -21.13 -22.49 30.17
N ALA A 497 -22.18 -23.31 30.01
CA ALA A 497 -22.99 -23.41 28.79
C ALA A 497 -23.34 -22.06 28.11
N LEU A 498 -23.43 -20.98 28.88
CA LEU A 498 -23.50 -19.59 28.46
C LEU A 498 -22.42 -19.09 27.49
N ALA A 499 -21.22 -19.68 27.46
CA ALA A 499 -20.13 -19.33 26.54
C ALA A 499 -20.40 -19.79 25.10
N ALA A 500 -21.33 -20.72 24.89
CA ALA A 500 -21.83 -21.09 23.57
C ALA A 500 -22.81 -20.05 22.97
N LEU A 501 -23.20 -19.04 23.77
CA LEU A 501 -24.11 -17.99 23.33
C LEU A 501 -23.36 -16.84 22.66
N THR A 502 -23.95 -16.28 21.60
CA THR A 502 -23.52 -14.98 21.05
C THR A 502 -23.68 -13.86 22.10
N PRO A 503 -22.95 -12.73 21.98
CA PRO A 503 -23.06 -11.63 22.94
C PRO A 503 -24.49 -11.12 23.16
N GLN A 504 -25.31 -11.11 22.11
CA GLN A 504 -26.71 -10.70 22.18
C GLN A 504 -27.58 -11.74 22.90
N GLN A 505 -27.36 -13.03 22.65
CA GLN A 505 -28.05 -14.12 23.35
C GLN A 505 -27.72 -14.16 24.84
N LEU A 506 -26.44 -13.94 25.20
CA LEU A 506 -26.00 -13.86 26.60
C LEU A 506 -26.68 -12.70 27.34
N ARG A 507 -26.79 -11.54 26.69
CA ARG A 507 -27.44 -10.36 27.26
C ARG A 507 -28.95 -10.59 27.51
N ILE A 508 -29.62 -11.27 26.58
CA ILE A 508 -31.03 -11.69 26.74
C ILE A 508 -31.16 -12.72 27.88
N ALA A 509 -30.29 -13.74 27.93
CA ALA A 509 -30.30 -14.77 28.95
C ALA A 509 -30.14 -14.21 30.37
N ARG A 510 -29.23 -13.24 30.55
CA ARG A 510 -29.01 -12.55 31.85
C ARG A 510 -30.24 -11.76 32.31
N LEU A 511 -30.88 -10.99 31.43
CA LEU A 511 -32.10 -10.24 31.78
C LEU A 511 -33.26 -11.17 32.14
N VAL A 512 -33.37 -12.32 31.45
CA VAL A 512 -34.38 -13.33 31.75
C VAL A 512 -34.12 -14.00 33.09
N ALA A 513 -32.84 -14.23 33.44
CA ALA A 513 -32.43 -14.78 34.72
C ALA A 513 -32.75 -13.85 35.91
N THR A 514 -32.86 -12.54 35.71
CA THR A 514 -33.33 -11.59 36.74
C THR A 514 -34.86 -11.52 36.84
N GLY A 515 -35.60 -12.38 36.13
CA GLY A 515 -37.06 -12.42 36.14
C GLY A 515 -37.75 -11.51 35.11
N ALA A 516 -37.01 -10.80 34.23
CA ALA A 516 -37.62 -9.87 33.29
C ALA A 516 -38.45 -10.57 32.21
N THR A 517 -39.69 -10.13 31.99
CA THR A 517 -40.58 -10.63 30.92
C THR A 517 -40.05 -10.27 29.52
N ASN A 518 -40.52 -10.97 28.48
CA ASN A 518 -40.04 -10.70 27.10
C ASN A 518 -40.34 -9.28 26.63
N ARG A 519 -41.42 -8.64 27.14
CA ARG A 519 -41.72 -7.22 26.89
C ARG A 519 -40.72 -6.30 27.56
N GLU A 520 -40.28 -6.61 28.77
CA GLU A 520 -39.28 -5.81 29.49
C GLU A 520 -37.90 -5.97 28.86
N VAL A 521 -37.50 -7.19 28.49
CA VAL A 521 -36.25 -7.47 27.77
C VAL A 521 -36.23 -6.75 26.42
N ALA A 522 -37.34 -6.82 25.66
CA ALA A 522 -37.50 -6.11 24.40
C ALA A 522 -37.31 -4.59 24.57
N ARG A 523 -37.90 -4.01 25.62
CA ARG A 523 -37.76 -2.59 25.94
C ARG A 523 -36.33 -2.23 26.35
N SER A 524 -35.68 -3.03 27.20
CA SER A 524 -34.31 -2.78 27.67
C SER A 524 -33.25 -2.91 26.59
N LEU A 525 -33.51 -3.70 25.54
CA LEU A 525 -32.57 -3.92 24.43
C LEU A 525 -32.98 -3.24 23.12
N SER A 526 -34.07 -2.45 23.12
CA SER A 526 -34.65 -1.85 21.91
C SER A 526 -34.92 -2.87 20.80
N LEU A 527 -35.45 -4.05 21.15
CA LEU A 527 -35.81 -5.14 20.24
C LEU A 527 -37.32 -5.34 20.20
N SER A 528 -37.82 -6.03 19.16
CA SER A 528 -39.21 -6.49 19.17
C SER A 528 -39.38 -7.71 20.09
N VAL A 529 -40.56 -7.89 20.68
CA VAL A 529 -40.88 -9.08 21.50
C VAL A 529 -40.66 -10.37 20.71
N ARG A 530 -41.03 -10.39 19.42
CA ARG A 530 -40.82 -11.52 18.51
C ARG A 530 -39.34 -11.86 18.31
N THR A 531 -38.47 -10.84 18.30
CA THR A 531 -37.01 -11.03 18.22
C THR A 531 -36.46 -11.64 19.51
N VAL A 532 -36.97 -11.22 20.67
CA VAL A 532 -36.62 -11.82 21.97
C VAL A 532 -37.06 -13.29 22.03
N ASP A 533 -38.27 -13.62 21.58
CA ASP A 533 -38.76 -15.00 21.52
C ASP A 533 -37.90 -15.89 20.61
N HIS A 534 -37.45 -15.34 19.48
CA HIS A 534 -36.54 -16.05 18.57
C HIS A 534 -35.19 -16.33 19.24
N HIS A 535 -34.57 -15.31 19.85
CA HIS A 535 -33.31 -15.51 20.55
C HIS A 535 -33.44 -16.45 21.74
N LEU A 536 -34.55 -16.41 22.49
CA LEU A 536 -34.79 -17.32 23.62
C LEU A 536 -34.93 -18.78 23.19
N ARG A 537 -35.60 -19.06 22.07
CA ARG A 537 -35.63 -20.42 21.51
C ARG A 537 -34.24 -20.93 21.17
N ASN A 538 -33.42 -20.08 20.55
CA ASN A 538 -32.04 -20.44 20.21
C ASN A 538 -31.16 -20.58 21.46
N VAL A 539 -31.38 -19.78 22.50
CA VAL A 539 -30.71 -19.90 23.81
C VAL A 539 -31.08 -21.22 24.48
N PHE A 540 -32.37 -21.59 24.51
CA PHE A 540 -32.82 -22.86 25.08
C PHE A 540 -32.24 -24.06 24.33
N ALA A 541 -32.24 -24.01 23.00
CA ALA A 541 -31.64 -25.05 22.17
C ALA A 541 -30.12 -25.15 22.37
N ALA A 542 -29.42 -24.01 22.44
CA ALA A 542 -27.97 -23.97 22.62
C ALA A 542 -27.52 -24.43 24.02
N LEU A 543 -28.36 -24.24 25.05
CA LEU A 543 -28.05 -24.59 26.43
C LEU A 543 -28.67 -25.91 26.90
N GLY A 544 -29.54 -26.53 26.10
CA GLY A 544 -30.26 -27.76 26.45
C GLY A 544 -31.31 -27.59 27.56
N VAL A 545 -31.71 -26.37 27.90
CA VAL A 545 -32.71 -26.08 28.93
C VAL A 545 -34.12 -26.00 28.35
N ARG A 546 -35.11 -26.46 29.11
CA ARG A 546 -36.52 -26.55 28.66
C ARG A 546 -37.39 -25.44 29.22
N SER A 547 -36.89 -24.68 30.19
CA SER A 547 -37.66 -23.66 30.88
C SER A 547 -36.84 -22.43 31.24
N ARG A 548 -37.53 -21.30 31.46
CA ARG A 548 -36.92 -20.06 31.96
C ARG A 548 -36.32 -20.23 33.36
N VAL A 549 -36.91 -21.11 34.17
CA VAL A 549 -36.44 -21.40 35.53
C VAL A 549 -35.11 -22.15 35.47
N GLU A 550 -34.98 -23.14 34.58
CA GLU A 550 -33.71 -23.82 34.32
C GLU A 550 -32.65 -22.86 33.77
N LEU A 551 -33.03 -21.97 32.85
CA LEU A 551 -32.13 -20.93 32.36
C LEU A 551 -31.64 -20.01 33.49
N ALA A 552 -32.54 -19.55 34.36
CA ALA A 552 -32.18 -18.67 35.48
C ALA A 552 -31.24 -19.35 36.47
N ARG A 553 -31.47 -20.64 36.76
CA ARG A 553 -30.60 -21.45 37.63
C ARG A 553 -29.22 -21.63 37.02
N LEU A 554 -29.15 -21.97 35.73
CA LEU A 554 -27.90 -22.14 34.99
C LEU A 554 -27.06 -20.84 34.96
N VAL A 555 -27.72 -19.69 34.82
CA VAL A 555 -27.09 -18.36 34.87
C VAL A 555 -26.63 -18.00 36.28
N ALA A 556 -27.37 -18.38 37.32
CA ALA A 556 -26.99 -18.13 38.72
C ALA A 556 -25.82 -19.00 39.21
N GLU A 557 -25.69 -20.22 38.68
CA GLU A 557 -24.61 -21.17 39.00
C GLU A 557 -23.28 -20.83 38.27
N THR A 558 -23.31 -19.92 37.28
CA THR A 558 -22.15 -19.50 36.48
C THR A 558 -22.02 -17.97 36.54
N PRO A 559 -21.40 -17.39 37.59
CA PRO A 559 -21.39 -15.94 37.83
C PRO A 559 -20.70 -15.11 36.73
#